data_AF-A0A183PSN9-F1
#
_entry.id   AF-A0A183PSN9-F1
#
_cell.length_a   1.000
_cell.length_b   1.000
_cell.length_c   1.000
_cell.angle_alpha   90.00
_cell.angle_beta   90.00
_cell.angle_gamma   90.00
#
_symmetry.space_group_name_H-M   'P 1'
#
loop_
_entity.id
_entity.type
_entity.pdbx_description
1 polymer ?
#
loop_
_entity_poly.entity_id
_entity_poly.type
_entity_poly.pdbx_seq_one_letter_code
_entity_poly.pdbx_strand_id
1 'polypeptide(L)' 'MAIRQIKSGKAAGPENIAAGALKSDVEVTTSMLHLPLKKIWEEEQVPMDWKEGHLIKIPKKGDLNKCENYRGITPLSVP' A
#
# COMPACT_ATOMS: atom_id res chain seq x y z
N MET A 1 5.84 -1.35 -17.66
CA MET A 1 6.13 -1.71 -16.25
C MET A 1 4.95 -1.34 -15.37
N ALA A 2 4.54 -2.24 -14.46
CA ALA A 2 3.41 -2.05 -13.56
C ALA A 2 3.56 -0.81 -12.66
N ILE A 3 4.78 -0.48 -12.23
CA ILE A 3 5.09 0.69 -11.37
C ILE A 3 4.55 2.00 -11.96
N ARG A 4 4.69 2.20 -13.28
CA ARG A 4 4.18 3.42 -13.95
C ARG A 4 2.65 3.55 -13.89
N GLN A 5 1.94 2.43 -13.74
CA GLN A 5 0.48 2.37 -13.70
C GLN A 5 -0.10 2.60 -12.30
N ILE A 6 0.73 2.67 -11.24
CA ILE A 6 0.28 3.00 -9.88
C ILE A 6 -0.49 4.33 -9.91
N LYS A 7 -1.56 4.50 -9.12
CA LYS A 7 -2.29 5.79 -9.11
C LYS A 7 -1.54 6.81 -8.26
N SER A 8 -1.27 7.98 -8.84
CA SER A 8 -0.71 9.13 -8.10
C SER A 8 -1.77 9.76 -7.19
N GLY A 9 -1.35 10.51 -6.17
CA GLY A 9 -2.27 11.20 -5.24
C GLY A 9 -2.97 10.28 -4.24
N LYS A 10 -2.51 9.03 -4.11
CA LYS A 10 -2.91 8.15 -3.00
C LYS A 10 -2.17 8.54 -1.73
N ALA A 11 -2.85 8.42 -0.59
CA ALA A 11 -2.21 8.55 0.72
C ALA A 11 -1.09 7.51 0.86
N ALA A 12 0.01 7.91 1.49
CA ALA A 12 1.08 6.99 1.85
C ALA A 12 0.58 5.96 2.85
N GLY A 13 1.12 4.75 2.76
CA GLY A 13 0.90 3.72 3.77
C GLY A 13 1.62 4.03 5.09
N PRO A 14 1.57 3.09 6.05
CA PRO A 14 2.28 3.20 7.33
C PRO A 14 3.78 3.52 7.18
N GLU A 15 4.40 3.00 6.11
CA GLU A 15 5.81 3.22 5.77
C GLU A 15 6.14 4.66 5.33
N ASN A 16 5.12 5.51 5.20
CA ASN A 16 5.24 6.90 4.71
C ASN A 16 5.82 7.02 3.28
N ILE A 17 5.79 5.93 2.51
CA ILE A 17 6.22 5.90 1.11
C ILE A 17 5.05 6.33 0.22
N ALA A 18 5.22 7.46 -0.47
CA ALA A 18 4.23 7.93 -1.43
C ALA A 18 4.28 7.14 -2.74
N ALA A 19 3.12 6.91 -3.35
CA ALA A 19 3.02 6.31 -4.69
C ALA A 19 3.82 7.06 -5.77
N GLY A 20 4.05 8.37 -5.57
CA GLY A 20 4.90 9.18 -6.44
C GLY A 20 6.39 8.82 -6.34
N ALA A 21 6.88 8.45 -5.15
CA ALA A 21 8.27 8.08 -4.93
C ALA A 21 8.63 6.78 -5.67
N LEU A 22 7.70 5.82 -5.73
CA LEU A 22 7.87 4.60 -6.51
C LEU A 22 7.96 4.85 -8.02
N LYS A 23 7.38 5.96 -8.49
CA LYS A 23 7.39 6.34 -9.90
C LYS A 23 8.57 7.21 -10.28
N SER A 24 9.16 7.95 -9.34
CA SER A 24 10.24 8.89 -9.65
C SER A 24 11.50 8.17 -10.11
N ASP A 25 11.77 6.99 -9.55
CA ASP A 25 12.89 6.15 -9.96
C ASP A 25 12.42 4.71 -10.16
N VAL A 26 11.98 4.42 -11.38
CA VAL A 26 11.42 3.11 -11.74
C VAL A 26 12.49 2.02 -11.74
N GLU A 27 13.74 2.35 -12.08
CA GLU A 27 14.83 1.37 -12.11
C GLU A 27 15.21 0.95 -10.69
N VAL A 28 15.46 1.92 -9.81
CA VAL A 28 15.76 1.65 -8.40
C VAL A 28 14.61 0.92 -7.73
N THR A 29 13.37 1.37 -7.94
CA THR A 29 12.18 0.71 -7.37
C THR A 29 12.04 -0.72 -7.90
N THR A 30 12.32 -0.96 -9.17
CA THR A 30 12.27 -2.32 -9.75
C THR A 30 13.33 -3.22 -9.13
N SER A 31 14.57 -2.72 -8.97
CA SER A 31 15.66 -3.47 -8.33
C SER A 31 15.36 -3.79 -6.87
N MET A 32 14.81 -2.83 -6.12
CA MET A 32 14.41 -3.04 -4.72
C MET A 32 13.31 -4.10 -4.58
N LEU A 33 12.29 -4.06 -5.45
CA LEU A 33 11.16 -5.00 -5.42
C LEU A 33 11.51 -6.39 -5.94
N HIS A 34 12.50 -6.51 -6.84
CA HIS A 34 12.80 -7.77 -7.50
C HIS A 34 13.27 -8.85 -6.51
N LEU A 35 14.15 -8.49 -5.57
CA LEU A 35 14.72 -9.43 -4.60
C LEU A 35 13.64 -10.05 -3.67
N PRO A 36 12.80 -9.28 -2.97
CA PRO A 36 11.76 -9.85 -2.10
C PRO A 36 10.70 -10.61 -2.90
N LEU A 37 10.30 -10.13 -4.08
CA LEU A 37 9.33 -10.85 -4.92
C LEU A 37 9.87 -12.19 -5.42
N LYS A 38 11.15 -12.25 -5.80
CA LYS A 38 11.81 -13.49 -6.19
C LYS A 38 11.87 -14.48 -5.03
N LYS A 39 12.22 -14.00 -3.83
CA LYS A 39 12.24 -14.85 -2.62
C LYS A 39 10.86 -15.43 -2.31
N ILE A 40 9.80 -14.61 -2.37
CA ILE A 40 8.42 -15.06 -2.18
C ILE A 40 8.03 -16.10 -3.23
N TRP A 41 8.47 -15.93 -4.48
CA TRP A 41 8.20 -16.89 -5.55
C TRP A 41 8.91 -18.23 -5.34
N GLU A 42 10.15 -18.22 -4.87
CA GLU A 42 10.95 -19.43 -4.64
C GLU A 42 10.55 -20.19 -3.36
N GLU A 43 10.23 -19.46 -2.29
CA GLU A 43 9.87 -20.05 -0.99
C GLU A 43 8.37 -20.31 -0.84
N GLU A 44 7.55 -19.80 -1.77
CA GLU A 44 6.08 -19.76 -1.72
C GLU A 44 5.52 -19.14 -0.42
N GLN A 45 6.32 -18.32 0.26
CA GLN A 45 5.99 -17.74 1.56
C GLN A 45 5.97 -16.22 1.50
N VAL A 46 4.80 -15.66 1.80
CA VAL A 46 4.59 -14.21 1.89
C VAL A 46 4.89 -13.74 3.32
N PRO A 47 5.68 -12.65 3.52
CA PRO A 47 5.91 -12.04 4.82
C PRO A 47 4.60 -11.74 5.55
N MET A 48 4.59 -11.90 6.88
CA MET A 48 3.37 -11.69 7.67
C MET A 48 2.87 -10.24 7.56
N ASP A 49 3.79 -9.29 7.56
CA ASP A 49 3.49 -7.85 7.41
C ASP A 49 2.74 -7.52 6.11
N TRP A 50 2.92 -8.33 5.06
CA TRP A 50 2.25 -8.12 3.77
C TRP A 50 0.86 -8.78 3.71
N LYS A 51 0.56 -9.66 4.67
CA LYS A 51 -0.78 -10.25 4.85
C LYS A 51 -1.68 -9.37 5.70
N GLU A 52 -1.10 -8.43 6.45
CA GLU A 52 -1.82 -7.49 7.30
C GLU A 52 -2.03 -6.15 6.60
N GLY A 53 -3.19 -5.54 6.84
CA GLY A 53 -3.55 -4.25 6.28
C GLY A 53 -3.95 -3.28 7.38
N HIS A 54 -3.40 -2.06 7.34
CA HIS A 54 -3.75 -1.04 8.32
C HIS A 54 -5.12 -0.41 8.03
N LEU A 55 -6.11 -0.67 8.89
CA LEU A 55 -7.48 -0.16 8.72
C LEU A 55 -7.62 1.25 9.29
N ILE A 56 -7.88 2.22 8.42
CA ILE A 56 -8.20 3.60 8.80
C ILE A 56 -9.70 3.84 8.65
N LYS A 57 -10.32 4.44 9.68
CA LYS A 57 -11.73 4.84 9.65
C LYS A 57 -11.83 6.27 9.11
N ILE A 58 -12.54 6.45 8.00
CA ILE A 58 -12.88 7.76 7.45
C ILE A 58 -14.33 8.09 7.78
N PRO A 59 -14.62 9.24 8.42
CA PRO A 59 -15.98 9.68 8.65
C PRO A 59 -16.67 10.03 7.33
N LYS A 60 -17.89 9.55 7.15
CA LYS A 60 -18.84 9.97 6.10
C LYS A 60 -19.71 11.10 6.65
N LYS A 61 -20.45 11.77 5.75
CA LYS A 61 -21.45 12.76 6.14
C LYS A 61 -22.54 12.10 7.01
N GLY A 62 -22.85 12.69 8.16
CA GLY A 62 -23.86 12.18 9.10
C GLY A 62 -23.46 12.42 10.54
N ASP A 63 -24.16 11.76 11.46
CA ASP A 63 -23.83 11.77 12.89
C ASP A 63 -22.60 10.90 13.17
N LEU A 64 -21.54 11.51 13.72
CA LEU A 64 -20.28 10.86 14.02
C LEU A 64 -20.36 9.86 15.17
N ASN A 65 -21.47 9.84 15.93
CA ASN A 65 -21.71 8.84 16.97
C ASN A 65 -22.23 7.50 16.43
N LYS A 66 -22.64 7.44 15.16
CA LYS A 66 -23.16 6.22 14.54
C LYS A 66 -22.07 5.50 13.74
N CYS A 67 -21.82 4.23 14.07
CA CYS A 67 -20.81 3.41 13.40
C CYS A 67 -21.01 3.30 11.87
N GLU A 68 -22.26 3.29 11.40
CA GLU A 68 -22.62 3.22 9.97
C GLU A 68 -22.11 4.41 9.14
N ASN A 69 -21.88 5.55 9.80
CA ASN A 69 -21.36 6.77 9.20
C ASN A 69 -19.83 6.76 9.07
N TYR A 70 -19.17 5.61 9.22
CA TYR A 70 -17.75 5.45 8.93
C TYR A 70 -17.52 4.53 7.73
N ARG A 71 -16.41 4.77 7.04
CA ARG A 71 -15.88 3.89 5.98
C ARG A 71 -14.49 3.42 6.39
N GLY A 72 -14.27 2.12 6.40
CA GLY A 72 -12.92 1.57 6.47
C GLY A 72 -12.20 1.75 5.13
N ILE A 73 -10.94 2.19 5.17
CA ILE A 73 -10.01 2.07 4.05
C ILE A 73 -8.72 1.40 4.52
N THR A 74 -8.06 0.71 3.61
CA THR A 74 -6.70 0.20 3.82
C THR A 74 -5.79 0.94 2.85
N PRO A 75 -4.91 1.85 3.33
CA PRO A 75 -3.90 2.49 2.49
C PRO A 75 -2.96 1.44 1.87
N LEU A 76 -2.32 1.83 0.77
CA LEU A 76 -1.36 0.96 0.10
C LEU A 76 -0.11 0.85 0.98
N SER A 77 0.21 -0.36 1.43
CA SER A 77 1.54 -0.69 1.95
C SER A 77 2.47 -1.01 0.79
N VAL A 78 3.71 -0.54 0.86
CA VAL A 78 4.73 -0.81 -0.14
C VAL A 78 5.76 -1.76 0.48
N PRO A 79 6.17 -2.82 -0.22
CA PRO A 79 7.33 -3.65 0.10
C PRO A 79 8.63 -2.88 0.37
#